data_AF-A0A958N8J8-F1
#
_entry.id   AF-A0A958N8J8-F1
#
_cell.length_a   1.000
_cell.length_b   1.000
_cell.length_c   1.000
_cell.angle_alpha   90.00
_cell.angle_beta   90.00
_cell.angle_gamma   90.00
#
_symmetry.space_group_name_H-M   'P 1'
#
loop_
_entity.id
_entity.type
_entity.pdbx_description
1 polymer ?
#
loop_
_entity_poly.entity_id
_entity_poly.type
_entity_poly.pdbx_seq_one_letter_code
_entity_poly.pdbx_strand_id
1 'polypeptide(L)'
;MTTAELQVGLIAKEYLRRRQVDDPKFSLRAFAKDLEISAGTLSLIFNGKRNISSDIAKKMLSAVNPNAGENDVFISKIRAKEFTDKLKPAKNYSDVDISKSEVRSNWYYFAILSLTELNDFKDDPTWIANRLGIEVETAEKAWKTLLELNLIFKDDISGSYKTRPMTIGDGGSQNIDQDRMEHNRQNLQLANDVLEQTNHLLHDYSHITMAIDPTLLPQAREIVKNFRRQMSELLESSSRKTAVYKMCIQLFPLTKSESLNE
;
A
#
# COMPACT_ATOMS: atom_id res chain seq x y z
N MET A 1 -11.70 9.77 15.97
CA MET A 1 -12.60 8.74 15.41
C MET A 1 -12.94 9.04 13.96
N THR A 2 -13.11 8.02 13.12
CA THR A 2 -13.65 8.13 11.75
C THR A 2 -15.17 8.19 11.76
N THR A 3 -15.76 8.58 10.64
CA THR A 3 -17.22 8.58 10.42
C THR A 3 -17.85 7.21 10.72
N ALA A 4 -17.18 6.12 10.32
CA ALA A 4 -17.67 4.75 10.56
C ALA A 4 -17.66 4.39 12.06
N GLU A 5 -16.59 4.74 12.80
CA GLU A 5 -16.51 4.52 14.25
C GLU A 5 -17.61 5.32 14.99
N LEU A 6 -17.84 6.57 14.58
CA LEU A 6 -18.90 7.40 15.16
C LEU A 6 -20.29 6.81 14.90
N GLN A 7 -20.55 6.33 13.68
CA GLN A 7 -21.82 5.70 13.32
C GLN A 7 -22.08 4.43 14.15
N VAL A 8 -21.08 3.55 14.29
CA VAL A 8 -21.20 2.34 15.13
C VAL A 8 -21.47 2.72 16.60
N GLY A 9 -20.76 3.73 17.12
CA GLY A 9 -20.98 4.23 18.47
C GLY A 9 -22.38 4.79 18.70
N LEU A 10 -22.94 5.53 17.73
CA LEU A 10 -24.30 6.06 17.78
C LEU A 10 -25.35 4.96 17.72
N ILE A 11 -25.17 3.95 16.85
CA ILE A 11 -26.06 2.79 16.75
C ILE A 11 -26.13 2.05 18.09
N ALA A 12 -24.97 1.75 18.69
CA ALA A 12 -24.90 1.08 19.99
C ALA A 12 -25.52 1.92 21.12
N LYS A 13 -25.35 3.24 21.08
CA LYS A 13 -25.93 4.17 22.08
C LYS A 13 -27.46 4.23 21.99
N GLU A 14 -28.01 4.25 20.78
CA GLU A 14 -29.46 4.22 20.57
C GLU A 14 -30.06 2.87 20.98
N TYR A 15 -29.37 1.75 20.70
CA TYR A 15 -29.79 0.44 21.18
C TYR A 15 -29.86 0.37 22.72
N LEU A 16 -28.83 0.87 23.42
CA LEU A 16 -28.86 0.96 24.88
C LEU A 16 -30.06 1.78 25.37
N ARG A 17 -30.32 2.93 24.75
CA ARG A 17 -31.45 3.80 25.12
C ARG A 17 -32.79 3.08 24.98
N ARG A 18 -32.98 2.31 23.90
CA ARG A 18 -34.20 1.52 23.68
C ARG A 18 -34.36 0.42 24.73
N ARG A 19 -33.31 -0.37 24.96
CA ARG A 19 -33.30 -1.40 26.01
C ARG A 19 -33.58 -0.84 27.40
N GLN A 20 -33.14 0.37 27.70
CA GLN A 20 -33.41 1.06 28.97
C GLN A 20 -34.88 1.48 29.14
N VAL A 21 -35.58 1.75 28.04
CA VAL A 21 -37.01 2.02 28.06
C VAL A 21 -37.78 0.73 28.33
N ASP A 22 -37.36 -0.38 27.72
CA ASP A 22 -38.02 -1.69 27.87
C ASP A 22 -37.70 -2.38 29.20
N ASP A 23 -36.45 -2.24 29.69
CA ASP A 23 -35.99 -2.74 30.98
C ASP A 23 -35.19 -1.64 31.73
N PRO A 24 -35.81 -0.94 32.68
CA PRO A 24 -35.15 0.11 33.47
C PRO A 24 -33.94 -0.37 34.28
N LYS A 25 -33.77 -1.68 34.51
CA LYS A 25 -32.58 -2.25 35.18
C LYS A 25 -31.40 -2.41 34.22
N PHE A 26 -31.61 -2.32 32.91
CA PHE A 26 -30.58 -2.47 31.90
C PHE A 26 -29.62 -1.27 31.88
N SER A 27 -28.54 -1.39 32.66
CA SER A 27 -27.56 -0.31 32.82
C SER A 27 -26.45 -0.35 31.75
N LEU A 28 -25.68 0.73 31.65
CA LEU A 28 -24.43 0.75 30.87
C LEU A 28 -23.49 -0.42 31.23
N ARG A 29 -23.47 -0.83 32.50
CA ARG A 29 -22.66 -1.98 32.97
C ARG A 29 -23.21 -3.30 32.47
N ALA A 30 -24.53 -3.45 32.41
CA ALA A 30 -25.18 -4.64 31.85
C ALA A 30 -24.87 -4.74 30.35
N PHE A 31 -24.99 -3.64 29.60
CA PHE A 31 -24.66 -3.65 28.19
C PHE A 31 -23.16 -3.90 27.92
N ALA A 32 -22.26 -3.33 28.73
CA ALA A 32 -20.84 -3.62 28.62
C ALA A 32 -20.54 -5.12 28.86
N LYS A 33 -21.26 -5.75 29.79
CA LYS A 33 -21.17 -7.20 30.04
C LYS A 33 -21.62 -8.02 28.83
N ASP A 34 -22.75 -7.65 28.21
CA ASP A 34 -23.25 -8.31 26.99
C ASP A 34 -22.27 -8.20 25.82
N LEU A 35 -21.57 -7.07 25.73
CA LEU A 35 -20.53 -6.81 24.74
C LEU A 35 -19.17 -7.40 25.13
N GLU A 36 -19.04 -8.05 26.29
CA GLU A 36 -17.78 -8.58 26.82
C GLU A 36 -16.64 -7.54 26.85
N ILE A 37 -16.95 -6.30 27.25
CA ILE A 37 -15.99 -5.22 27.42
C ILE A 37 -16.18 -4.54 28.79
N SER A 38 -15.18 -3.79 29.24
CA SER A 38 -15.33 -3.05 30.50
C SER A 38 -16.28 -1.86 30.35
N ALA A 39 -17.07 -1.58 31.38
CA ALA A 39 -17.96 -0.43 31.40
C ALA A 39 -17.21 0.91 31.22
N GLY A 40 -15.97 0.99 31.69
CA GLY A 40 -15.08 2.13 31.43
C GLY A 40 -14.74 2.27 29.95
N THR A 41 -14.47 1.16 29.24
CA THR A 41 -14.22 1.16 27.79
C THR A 41 -15.45 1.65 27.03
N LEU A 42 -16.62 1.10 27.34
CA LEU A 42 -17.88 1.51 26.69
C LEU A 42 -18.19 2.99 26.94
N SER A 43 -17.97 3.48 28.16
CA SER A 43 -18.15 4.91 28.50
C SER A 43 -17.19 5.81 27.71
N LEU A 44 -15.91 5.45 27.61
CA LEU A 44 -14.93 6.22 26.83
C LEU A 44 -15.29 6.25 25.34
N ILE A 45 -15.81 5.15 24.79
CA ILE A 45 -16.29 5.07 23.41
C ILE A 45 -17.47 6.02 23.20
N PHE A 46 -18.50 5.97 24.06
CA PHE A 46 -19.69 6.83 23.93
C PHE A 46 -19.42 8.32 24.12
N ASN A 47 -18.32 8.66 24.80
CA ASN A 47 -17.86 10.03 24.96
C ASN A 47 -16.84 10.45 23.88
N GLY A 48 -16.58 9.60 22.88
CA GLY A 48 -15.63 9.90 21.80
C GLY A 48 -14.16 9.89 22.22
N LYS A 49 -13.85 9.50 23.46
CA LYS A 49 -12.50 9.53 24.05
C LYS A 49 -11.66 8.30 23.70
N ARG A 50 -12.25 7.26 23.11
CA ARG A 50 -11.55 6.03 22.70
C ARG A 50 -12.08 5.49 21.38
N ASN A 51 -11.21 5.31 20.38
CA ASN A 51 -11.56 4.72 19.08
C ASN A 51 -12.12 3.29 19.22
N ILE A 52 -12.94 2.87 18.26
CA ILE A 52 -13.60 1.56 18.23
C ILE A 52 -12.78 0.61 17.35
N SER A 53 -12.32 -0.51 17.92
CA SER A 53 -11.64 -1.55 17.14
C SER A 53 -12.61 -2.35 16.27
N SER A 54 -12.12 -3.06 15.25
CA SER A 54 -12.99 -3.92 14.43
C SER A 54 -13.66 -5.03 15.25
N ASP A 55 -12.95 -5.57 16.25
CA ASP A 55 -13.50 -6.56 17.19
C ASP A 55 -14.62 -5.96 18.05
N ILE A 56 -14.42 -4.78 18.62
CA ILE A 56 -15.45 -4.12 19.44
C ILE A 56 -16.64 -3.70 18.57
N ALA A 57 -16.40 -3.20 17.36
CA ALA A 57 -17.44 -2.86 16.40
C ALA A 57 -18.28 -4.08 16.03
N LYS A 58 -17.65 -5.25 15.82
CA LYS A 58 -18.34 -6.51 15.55
C LYS A 58 -19.23 -6.92 16.72
N LYS A 59 -18.73 -6.84 17.96
CA LYS A 59 -19.53 -7.15 19.16
C LYS A 59 -20.73 -6.19 19.29
N MET A 60 -20.51 -4.89 19.09
CA MET A 60 -21.55 -3.87 19.14
C MET A 60 -22.64 -4.10 18.10
N LEU A 61 -22.25 -4.26 16.84
CA LEU A 61 -23.19 -4.43 15.74
C LEU A 61 -23.97 -5.74 15.84
N SER A 62 -23.32 -6.84 16.25
CA SER A 62 -24.00 -8.13 16.45
C SER A 62 -25.05 -8.07 17.56
N ALA A 63 -24.85 -7.24 18.59
CA ALA A 63 -25.81 -7.03 19.66
C ALA A 63 -27.02 -6.19 19.22
N VAL A 64 -26.87 -5.31 18.22
CA VAL A 64 -27.94 -4.44 17.71
C VAL A 64 -28.71 -5.08 16.56
N ASN A 65 -28.02 -5.73 15.63
CA ASN A 65 -28.61 -6.40 14.49
C ASN A 65 -27.84 -7.70 14.17
N PRO A 66 -28.41 -8.89 14.47
CA PRO A 66 -27.74 -10.17 14.21
C PRO A 66 -27.64 -10.53 12.72
N ASN A 67 -28.32 -9.82 11.81
CA ASN A 67 -28.18 -10.04 10.36
C ASN A 67 -26.83 -9.46 9.87
N ALA A 68 -25.91 -10.35 9.52
CA ALA A 68 -24.49 -10.03 9.28
C ALA A 68 -24.21 -9.11 8.07
N GLY A 69 -25.06 -9.09 7.05
CA GLY A 69 -24.74 -8.46 5.75
C GLY A 69 -24.54 -6.93 5.78
N GLU A 70 -25.29 -6.20 6.61
CA GLU A 70 -25.14 -4.73 6.73
C GLU A 70 -23.94 -4.33 7.61
N ASN A 71 -23.52 -5.22 8.51
CA ASN A 71 -22.44 -4.96 9.47
C ASN A 71 -21.07 -5.02 8.80
N ASP A 72 -20.92 -5.80 7.72
CA ASP A 72 -19.65 -6.02 7.02
C ASP A 72 -19.07 -4.73 6.40
N VAL A 73 -19.93 -3.81 5.96
CA VAL A 73 -19.48 -2.52 5.40
C VAL A 73 -18.86 -1.62 6.48
N PHE A 74 -19.40 -1.62 7.70
CA PHE A 74 -18.84 -0.85 8.81
C PHE A 74 -17.57 -1.49 9.35
N ILE A 75 -17.58 -2.81 9.52
CA ILE A 75 -16.42 -3.58 10.01
C ILE A 75 -15.25 -3.45 9.05
N SER A 76 -15.47 -3.55 7.73
CA SER A 76 -14.41 -3.41 6.73
C SER A 76 -13.77 -2.01 6.76
N LYS A 77 -14.56 -0.94 6.86
CA LYS A 77 -14.05 0.44 6.98
C LYS A 77 -13.25 0.67 8.26
N ILE A 78 -13.70 0.14 9.39
CA ILE A 78 -12.98 0.25 10.67
C ILE A 78 -11.69 -0.57 10.62
N ARG A 79 -11.74 -1.80 10.07
CA ARG A 79 -10.57 -2.67 9.92
C ARG A 79 -9.52 -2.07 8.99
N ALA A 80 -9.93 -1.42 7.91
CA ALA A 80 -9.02 -0.69 7.02
C ALA A 80 -8.30 0.45 7.79
N LYS A 81 -9.02 1.17 8.65
CA LYS A 81 -8.42 2.22 9.48
C LYS A 81 -7.50 1.67 10.58
N GLU A 82 -7.87 0.58 11.24
CA GLU A 82 -6.98 -0.09 12.20
C GLU A 82 -5.72 -0.61 11.55
N PHE A 83 -5.81 -1.08 10.32
CA PHE A 83 -4.67 -1.43 9.51
C PHE A 83 -3.81 -0.17 9.33
N THR A 84 -4.37 0.93 8.81
CA THR A 84 -3.61 2.18 8.60
C THR A 84 -3.00 2.79 9.87
N ASP A 85 -3.69 2.74 11.01
CA ASP A 85 -3.20 3.28 12.29
C ASP A 85 -2.06 2.41 12.88
N LYS A 86 -1.99 1.13 12.49
CA LYS A 86 -0.90 0.20 12.88
C LYS A 86 0.28 0.25 11.90
N LEU A 87 0.13 0.91 10.75
CA LEU A 87 1.23 1.11 9.83
C LEU A 87 2.23 2.07 10.48
N LYS A 88 3.47 1.61 10.66
CA LYS A 88 4.59 2.48 11.03
C LYS A 88 4.69 3.59 9.97
N PRO A 89 5.13 4.81 10.34
CA PRO A 89 5.37 5.83 9.34
C PRO A 89 6.24 5.24 8.22
N ALA A 90 5.76 5.35 6.98
CA ALA A 90 6.49 4.99 5.78
C ALA A 90 7.95 5.41 5.92
N LYS A 91 8.90 4.55 5.52
CA LYS A 91 10.32 4.93 5.41
C LYS A 91 10.36 6.34 4.82
N ASN A 92 11.00 7.29 5.51
CA ASN A 92 11.19 8.63 4.96
C ASN A 92 12.03 8.47 3.70
N TYR A 93 11.36 8.45 2.55
CA TYR A 93 12.04 8.44 1.27
C TYR A 93 12.64 9.83 1.12
N SER A 94 13.96 9.92 1.34
CA SER A 94 14.71 11.12 0.99
C SER A 94 14.64 11.29 -0.52
N ASP A 95 14.28 12.49 -0.97
CA ASP A 95 14.37 12.86 -2.39
C ASP A 95 15.84 12.93 -2.77
N VAL A 96 16.37 11.80 -3.25
CA VAL A 96 17.66 11.77 -3.94
C VAL A 96 17.35 12.17 -5.38
N ASP A 97 17.74 13.39 -5.76
CA ASP A 97 17.73 13.82 -7.15
C ASP A 97 18.81 13.02 -7.90
N ILE A 98 18.40 11.95 -8.56
CA ILE A 98 19.29 11.19 -9.42
C ILE A 98 19.35 11.92 -10.75
N SER A 99 20.37 12.74 -10.93
CA SER A 99 20.64 13.46 -12.17
C SER A 99 20.91 12.55 -13.38
N LYS A 100 21.13 11.24 -13.18
CA LYS A 100 21.35 10.27 -14.26
C LYS A 100 20.03 9.72 -14.83
N SER A 101 19.62 10.24 -15.98
CA SER A 101 18.49 9.74 -16.80
C SER A 101 18.51 8.21 -16.98
N GLU A 102 19.70 7.62 -17.20
CA GLU A 102 19.87 6.17 -17.35
C GLU A 102 19.27 5.34 -16.20
N VAL A 103 19.41 5.80 -14.95
CA VAL A 103 18.88 5.09 -13.78
C VAL A 103 17.36 5.20 -13.69
N ARG A 104 16.79 6.35 -14.09
CA ARG A 104 15.34 6.56 -14.06
C ARG A 104 14.62 5.78 -15.14
N SER A 105 15.19 5.75 -16.35
CA SER A 105 14.57 5.13 -17.51
C SER A 105 14.57 3.61 -17.43
N ASN A 106 15.60 3.01 -16.82
CA ASN A 106 15.78 1.56 -16.88
C ASN A 106 15.25 0.83 -15.63
N TRP A 107 14.35 -0.13 -15.84
CA TRP A 107 13.67 -0.84 -14.75
C TRP A 107 14.59 -1.64 -13.83
N TYR A 108 15.68 -2.19 -14.38
CA TYR A 108 16.53 -3.15 -13.69
C TYR A 108 17.30 -2.52 -12.52
N TYR A 109 17.59 -1.22 -12.55
CA TYR A 109 18.20 -0.54 -11.41
C TYR A 109 17.36 -0.66 -10.14
N PHE A 110 16.05 -0.43 -10.25
CA PHE A 110 15.12 -0.55 -9.14
C PHE A 110 14.98 -2.00 -8.66
N ALA A 111 14.97 -2.95 -9.60
CA ALA A 111 14.89 -4.37 -9.26
C ALA A 111 16.15 -4.84 -8.52
N ILE A 112 17.34 -4.40 -8.93
CA ILE A 112 18.62 -4.70 -8.26
C ILE A 112 18.63 -4.13 -6.84
N LEU A 113 18.14 -2.90 -6.63
CA LEU A 113 17.98 -2.35 -5.28
C LEU A 113 17.09 -3.26 -4.42
N SER A 114 15.94 -3.70 -4.94
CA SER A 114 15.06 -4.62 -4.22
C SER A 114 15.68 -6.00 -3.98
N LEU A 115 16.53 -6.49 -4.89
CA LEU A 115 17.23 -7.78 -4.71
C LEU A 115 18.13 -7.78 -3.47
N THR A 116 18.75 -6.65 -3.13
CA THR A 116 19.62 -6.55 -1.93
C THR A 116 18.87 -6.77 -0.62
N GLU A 117 17.54 -6.63 -0.62
CA GLU A 117 16.71 -6.88 0.57
C GLU A 117 16.30 -8.36 0.72
N LEU A 118 16.65 -9.23 -0.24
CA LEU A 118 16.35 -10.66 -0.17
C LEU A 118 17.27 -11.38 0.82
N ASN A 119 16.73 -12.38 1.52
CA ASN A 119 17.50 -13.16 2.50
C ASN A 119 18.65 -13.98 1.86
N ASP A 120 18.51 -14.36 0.59
CA ASP A 120 19.48 -15.16 -0.18
C ASP A 120 20.30 -14.32 -1.17
N PHE A 121 20.32 -13.01 -0.98
CA PHE A 121 21.04 -12.08 -1.86
C PHE A 121 22.53 -12.43 -2.00
N LYS A 122 23.05 -12.30 -3.23
CA LYS A 122 24.47 -12.44 -3.55
C LYS A 122 24.91 -11.22 -4.36
N ASP A 123 26.05 -10.64 -3.97
CA ASP A 123 26.72 -9.54 -4.69
C ASP A 123 27.51 -10.04 -5.90
N ASP A 124 26.88 -10.92 -6.67
CA ASP A 124 27.41 -11.53 -7.89
C ASP A 124 26.56 -11.10 -9.09
N PRO A 125 27.14 -10.39 -10.08
CA PRO A 125 26.43 -9.99 -11.28
C PRO A 125 25.79 -11.15 -12.04
N THR A 126 26.39 -12.35 -12.01
CA THR A 126 25.82 -13.54 -12.66
C THR A 126 24.54 -13.99 -11.96
N TRP A 127 24.55 -14.02 -10.62
CA TRP A 127 23.35 -14.28 -9.83
C TRP A 127 22.25 -13.24 -10.08
N ILE A 128 22.59 -11.95 -10.09
CA ILE A 128 21.64 -10.86 -10.35
C ILE A 128 21.01 -11.02 -11.75
N ALA A 129 21.84 -11.22 -12.77
CA ALA A 129 21.40 -11.39 -14.15
C ALA A 129 20.41 -12.55 -14.30
N ASN A 130 20.75 -13.72 -13.73
CA ASN A 130 19.89 -14.90 -13.75
C ASN A 130 18.56 -14.69 -13.02
N ARG A 131 18.56 -13.95 -11.90
CA ARG A 131 17.35 -13.67 -11.12
C ARG A 131 16.39 -12.71 -11.82
N LEU A 132 16.92 -11.80 -12.64
CA LEU A 132 16.14 -10.77 -13.33
C LEU A 132 15.87 -11.09 -14.81
N GLY A 133 16.54 -12.08 -15.39
CA GLY A 133 16.44 -12.39 -16.81
C GLY A 133 17.07 -11.32 -17.71
N ILE A 134 18.16 -10.68 -17.25
CA ILE A 134 18.92 -9.67 -18.01
C ILE A 134 20.31 -10.20 -18.37
N GLU A 135 21.00 -9.54 -19.30
CA GLU A 135 22.39 -9.89 -19.64
C GLU A 135 23.36 -9.63 -18.47
N VAL A 136 24.38 -10.48 -18.33
CA VAL A 136 25.39 -10.36 -17.26
C VAL A 136 26.13 -9.03 -17.32
N GLU A 137 26.51 -8.58 -18.52
CA GLU A 137 27.17 -7.28 -18.72
C GLU A 137 26.27 -6.10 -18.27
N THR A 138 24.96 -6.20 -18.51
CA THR A 138 23.98 -5.21 -18.04
C THR A 138 23.92 -5.20 -16.50
N ALA A 139 23.89 -6.38 -15.86
CA ALA A 139 23.92 -6.48 -14.41
C ALA A 139 25.21 -5.91 -13.80
N GLU A 140 26.37 -6.20 -14.40
CA GLU A 140 27.68 -5.68 -13.98
C GLU A 140 27.72 -4.15 -14.03
N LYS A 141 27.33 -3.57 -15.18
CA LYS A 141 27.29 -2.11 -15.37
C LYS A 141 26.32 -1.46 -14.39
N ALA A 142 25.14 -2.04 -14.22
CA ALA A 142 24.11 -1.51 -13.32
C ALA A 142 24.58 -1.52 -11.86
N TRP A 143 25.16 -2.64 -11.41
CA TRP A 143 25.70 -2.78 -10.06
C TRP A 143 26.78 -1.74 -9.76
N LYS A 144 27.75 -1.58 -10.66
CA LYS A 144 28.81 -0.56 -10.54
C LYS A 144 28.22 0.84 -10.46
N THR A 145 27.26 1.16 -11.32
CA THR A 145 26.60 2.48 -11.34
C THR A 145 25.86 2.76 -10.03
N LEU A 146 25.19 1.77 -9.44
CA LEU A 146 24.48 1.92 -8.15
C LEU A 146 25.45 2.17 -6.98
N LEU A 147 26.62 1.53 -6.99
CA LEU A 147 27.69 1.79 -6.02
C LEU A 147 28.29 3.19 -6.20
N GLU A 148 28.61 3.59 -7.45
CA GLU A 148 29.16 4.92 -7.77
C GLU A 148 28.22 6.05 -7.34
N LEU A 149 26.91 5.85 -7.51
CA LEU A 149 25.89 6.81 -7.09
C LEU A 149 25.56 6.73 -5.60
N ASN A 150 26.21 5.84 -4.84
CA ASN A 150 25.96 5.60 -3.42
C ASN A 150 24.49 5.25 -3.13
N LEU A 151 23.80 4.63 -4.10
CA LEU A 151 22.45 4.10 -3.98
C LEU A 151 22.47 2.72 -3.30
N ILE A 152 23.57 1.99 -3.49
CA ILE A 152 23.95 0.80 -2.72
C ILE A 152 25.26 1.13 -2.01
N PHE A 153 25.36 0.77 -0.74
CA PHE A 153 26.59 0.92 0.03
C PHE A 153 26.74 -0.22 1.02
N LYS A 154 27.97 -0.55 1.38
CA LYS A 154 28.28 -1.58 2.38
C LYS A 154 28.18 -0.94 3.76
N ASP A 155 27.48 -1.58 4.67
CA ASP A 155 27.41 -1.18 6.07
C ASP A 155 28.67 -1.66 6.79
N ASP A 156 29.44 -0.72 7.33
CA ASP A 156 30.75 -1.01 7.94
C ASP A 156 30.65 -1.94 9.17
N ILE A 157 29.48 -1.99 9.82
CA ILE A 157 29.27 -2.76 11.05
C ILE A 157 28.85 -4.20 10.74
N SER A 158 27.87 -4.38 9.87
CA SER A 158 27.32 -5.71 9.53
C SER A 158 27.99 -6.36 8.32
N GLY A 159 28.74 -5.60 7.53
CA GLY A 159 29.28 -6.04 6.25
C GLY A 159 28.22 -6.30 5.17
N SER A 160 26.94 -6.02 5.45
CA SER A 160 25.82 -6.20 4.53
C SER A 160 25.63 -5.00 3.62
N TYR A 161 25.02 -5.19 2.45
CA TYR A 161 24.64 -4.09 1.58
C TYR A 161 23.35 -3.43 2.07
N LYS A 162 23.33 -2.11 2.09
CA LYS A 162 22.15 -1.28 2.36
C LYS A 162 21.86 -0.39 1.17
N THR A 163 20.59 -0.07 0.98
CA THR A 163 20.11 0.83 -0.07
C THR A 163 19.70 2.17 0.51
N ARG A 164 19.91 3.25 -0.24
CA ARG A 164 19.25 4.52 0.08
C ARG A 164 17.79 4.48 -0.37
N PRO A 165 16.83 4.90 0.48
CA PRO A 165 15.46 5.11 0.06
C PRO A 165 15.42 6.09 -1.11
N MET A 166 14.76 5.71 -2.19
CA MET A 166 14.61 6.51 -3.39
C MET A 166 13.14 6.71 -3.69
N THR A 167 12.74 7.96 -3.88
CA THR A 167 11.53 8.30 -4.63
C THR A 167 11.97 8.77 -6.00
N ILE A 168 11.25 8.38 -7.07
CA ILE A 168 11.34 9.11 -8.33
C ILE A 168 10.67 10.46 -8.09
N GLY A 169 11.45 11.43 -7.61
CA GLY A 169 11.00 12.82 -7.49
C GLY A 169 10.95 13.48 -8.87
N ASP A 170 10.11 14.51 -9.02
CA ASP A 170 10.04 15.38 -10.20
C ASP A 170 11.26 16.34 -10.26
N GLY A 171 12.45 15.83 -9.93
CA GLY A 171 13.70 16.60 -9.82
C GLY A 171 14.17 17.10 -11.17
N GLY A 172 13.81 18.35 -11.50
CA GLY A 172 14.59 19.37 -12.21
C GLY A 172 15.30 19.07 -13.53
N SER A 173 15.19 17.87 -14.11
CA SER A 173 15.88 17.51 -15.34
C SER A 173 15.05 17.87 -16.58
N GLN A 174 15.71 18.28 -17.67
CA GLN A 174 15.03 18.73 -18.89
C GLN A 174 14.24 17.63 -19.62
N ASN A 175 14.43 16.34 -19.27
CA ASN A 175 13.85 15.19 -19.97
C ASN A 175 13.03 14.23 -19.07
N ILE A 176 12.49 14.71 -17.94
CA ILE A 176 11.74 13.86 -16.98
C ILE A 176 10.62 13.07 -17.68
N ASP A 177 9.90 13.70 -18.61
CA ASP A 177 8.77 13.07 -19.29
C ASP A 177 9.22 11.92 -20.22
N GLN A 178 10.34 12.09 -20.93
CA GLN A 178 10.88 11.03 -21.79
C GLN A 178 11.38 9.83 -20.98
N ASP A 179 12.10 10.08 -19.88
CA ASP A 179 12.58 9.01 -18.99
C ASP A 179 11.39 8.24 -18.39
N ARG A 180 10.34 8.94 -17.96
CA ARG A 180 9.11 8.32 -17.43
C ARG A 180 8.37 7.51 -18.49
N MET A 181 8.28 8.02 -19.71
CA MET A 181 7.66 7.31 -20.83
C MET A 181 8.42 6.01 -21.12
N GLU A 182 9.76 6.07 -21.20
CA GLU A 182 10.58 4.89 -21.47
C GLU A 182 10.50 3.88 -20.34
N HIS A 183 10.58 4.32 -19.08
CA HIS A 183 10.41 3.44 -17.93
C HIS A 183 9.04 2.74 -17.94
N ASN A 184 7.96 3.46 -18.26
CA ASN A 184 6.63 2.88 -18.37
C ASN A 184 6.52 1.91 -19.54
N ARG A 185 7.15 2.20 -20.68
CA ARG A 185 7.20 1.29 -21.84
C ARG A 185 7.88 -0.02 -21.47
N GLN A 186 9.03 0.03 -20.80
CA GLN A 186 9.73 -1.17 -20.32
C GLN A 186 8.86 -1.97 -19.34
N ASN A 187 8.12 -1.31 -18.46
CA ASN A 187 7.22 -1.99 -17.52
C ASN A 187 6.05 -2.68 -18.21
N LEU A 188 5.49 -2.07 -19.25
CA LEU A 188 4.47 -2.69 -20.09
C LEU A 188 5.02 -3.94 -20.80
N GLN A 189 6.26 -3.86 -21.29
CA GLN A 189 6.92 -5.02 -21.91
C GLN A 189 7.13 -6.15 -20.90
N LEU A 190 7.67 -5.86 -19.71
CA LEU A 190 7.80 -6.87 -18.64
C LEU A 190 6.47 -7.52 -18.29
N ALA A 191 5.40 -6.72 -18.21
CA ALA A 191 4.07 -7.23 -17.95
C ALA A 191 3.57 -8.12 -19.10
N ASN A 192 3.89 -7.80 -20.35
CA ASN A 192 3.58 -8.65 -21.50
C ASN A 192 4.38 -9.97 -21.47
N ASP A 193 5.68 -9.91 -21.18
CA ASP A 193 6.56 -11.09 -21.14
C ASP A 193 6.13 -12.07 -20.03
N VAL A 194 5.64 -11.56 -18.89
CA VAL A 194 5.09 -12.38 -17.80
C VAL A 194 3.71 -12.95 -18.15
N LEU A 195 2.87 -12.23 -18.92
CA LEU A 195 1.59 -12.77 -19.42
C LEU A 195 1.78 -14.01 -20.30
N GLU A 196 2.89 -14.08 -21.04
CA GLU A 196 3.23 -15.23 -21.89
C GLU A 196 3.71 -16.45 -21.08
N GLN A 197 4.02 -16.28 -19.79
CA GLN A 197 4.45 -17.36 -18.90
C GLN A 197 3.24 -18.07 -18.27
N THR A 198 3.25 -19.40 -18.27
CA THR A 198 2.06 -20.24 -18.01
C THR A 198 1.60 -20.32 -16.53
N ASN A 199 2.30 -19.67 -15.59
CA ASN A 199 2.01 -19.82 -14.15
C ASN A 199 1.16 -18.68 -13.58
N HIS A 200 -0.16 -18.81 -13.78
CA HIS A 200 -1.19 -17.88 -13.32
C HIS A 200 -1.27 -17.66 -11.80
N LEU A 201 -0.65 -18.50 -10.97
CA LEU A 201 -0.64 -18.31 -9.51
C LEU A 201 0.40 -17.28 -9.04
N LEU A 202 1.33 -16.88 -9.92
CA LEU A 202 2.40 -15.94 -9.58
C LEU A 202 2.12 -14.51 -10.03
N HIS A 203 1.01 -14.28 -10.75
CA HIS A 203 0.68 -12.96 -11.27
C HIS A 203 -0.84 -12.69 -11.21
N ASP A 204 -1.21 -11.46 -10.85
CA ASP A 204 -2.60 -11.00 -10.85
C ASP A 204 -2.77 -9.87 -11.88
N TYR A 205 -3.41 -10.19 -13.00
CA TYR A 205 -3.77 -9.24 -14.05
C TYR A 205 -5.25 -8.90 -13.93
N SER A 206 -5.55 -7.92 -13.09
CA SER A 206 -6.90 -7.40 -12.90
C SER A 206 -7.07 -6.06 -13.61
N HIS A 207 -8.22 -5.86 -14.27
CA HIS A 207 -8.56 -4.60 -14.92
C HIS A 207 -10.01 -4.21 -14.64
N ILE A 208 -10.27 -2.91 -14.69
CA ILE A 208 -11.60 -2.34 -14.60
C ILE A 208 -11.75 -1.28 -15.69
N THR A 209 -12.92 -1.23 -16.32
CA THR A 209 -13.27 -0.21 -17.30
C THR A 209 -14.45 0.57 -16.77
N MET A 210 -14.37 1.90 -16.76
CA MET A 210 -15.39 2.77 -16.20
C MET A 210 -15.48 4.09 -16.97
N ALA A 211 -16.68 4.67 -17.01
CA ALA A 211 -16.84 6.08 -17.36
C ALA A 211 -16.49 6.93 -16.14
N ILE A 212 -15.70 7.99 -16.33
CA ILE A 212 -15.27 8.88 -15.25
C ILE A 212 -15.56 10.34 -15.58
N ASP A 213 -15.61 11.17 -14.54
CA ASP A 213 -15.39 12.59 -14.65
C ASP A 213 -13.87 12.87 -14.56
N PRO A 214 -13.21 13.38 -15.61
CA PRO A 214 -11.78 13.67 -15.59
C PRO A 214 -11.35 14.67 -14.51
N THR A 215 -12.26 15.51 -14.01
CA THR A 215 -11.96 16.47 -12.91
C THR A 215 -11.64 15.77 -11.59
N LEU A 216 -12.04 14.50 -11.44
CA LEU A 216 -11.76 13.67 -10.27
C LEU A 216 -10.41 12.94 -10.35
N LEU A 217 -9.70 13.01 -11.50
CA LEU A 217 -8.38 12.38 -11.67
C LEU A 217 -7.33 12.78 -10.62
N PRO A 218 -7.24 14.04 -10.15
CA PRO A 218 -6.33 14.39 -9.05
C PRO A 218 -6.62 13.61 -7.77
N GLN A 219 -7.89 13.46 -7.40
CA GLN A 219 -8.29 12.69 -6.21
C GLN A 219 -8.01 11.19 -6.41
N ALA A 220 -8.30 10.66 -7.59
CA ALA A 220 -8.00 9.27 -7.93
C ALA A 220 -6.50 8.97 -7.84
N ARG A 221 -5.63 9.88 -8.33
CA ARG A 221 -4.16 9.75 -8.20
C ARG A 221 -3.70 9.66 -6.75
N GLU A 222 -4.29 10.46 -5.85
CA GLU A 222 -3.94 10.41 -4.43
C GLU A 222 -4.39 9.12 -3.76
N ILE A 223 -5.57 8.60 -4.13
CA ILE A 223 -6.03 7.26 -3.67
C ILE A 223 -5.06 6.18 -4.14
N VAL A 224 -4.69 6.17 -5.43
CA VAL A 224 -3.74 5.20 -6.01
C VAL A 224 -2.37 5.29 -5.32
N LYS A 225 -1.89 6.51 -5.03
CA LYS A 225 -0.65 6.73 -4.29
C LYS A 225 -0.69 6.13 -2.89
N ASN A 226 -1.78 6.38 -2.16
CA ASN A 226 -1.96 5.83 -0.81
C ASN A 226 -2.12 4.31 -0.81
N PHE A 227 -2.86 3.76 -1.78
CA PHE A 227 -2.97 2.32 -1.99
C PHE A 227 -1.59 1.68 -2.22
N ARG A 228 -0.77 2.23 -3.13
CA ARG A 228 0.59 1.73 -3.38
C ARG A 228 1.45 1.73 -2.12
N ARG A 229 1.39 2.79 -1.31
CA ARG A 229 2.12 2.88 -0.05
C ARG A 229 1.68 1.80 0.93
N GLN A 230 0.37 1.63 1.11
CA GLN A 230 -0.19 0.59 1.99
C GLN A 230 0.19 -0.83 1.54
N MET A 231 0.20 -1.09 0.22
CA MET A 231 0.61 -2.37 -0.33
C MET A 231 2.10 -2.67 -0.12
N SER A 232 2.98 -1.69 -0.35
CA SER A 232 4.42 -1.84 -0.07
C SER A 232 4.65 -2.11 1.42
N GLU A 233 4.02 -1.35 2.31
CA GLU A 233 4.12 -1.57 3.77
C GLU A 233 3.64 -2.97 4.18
N LEU A 234 2.56 -3.48 3.58
CA LEU A 234 2.06 -4.84 3.81
C LEU A 234 3.07 -5.90 3.36
N LEU A 235 3.48 -5.86 2.10
CA LEU A 235 4.30 -6.90 1.46
C LEU A 235 5.75 -6.90 1.96
N GLU A 236 6.26 -5.75 2.41
CA GLU A 236 7.61 -5.61 2.95
C GLU A 236 7.68 -5.79 4.48
N SER A 237 6.52 -5.94 5.16
CA SER A 237 6.45 -6.09 6.62
C SER A 237 7.14 -7.34 7.17
N SER A 238 7.26 -8.38 6.34
CA SER A 238 7.88 -9.65 6.70
C SER A 238 9.41 -9.56 6.61
N SER A 239 10.10 -10.14 7.59
CA SER A 239 11.56 -10.34 7.55
C SER A 239 12.00 -11.44 6.57
N ARG A 240 11.06 -12.25 6.08
CA ARG A 240 11.29 -13.31 5.08
C ARG A 240 10.93 -12.79 3.70
N LYS A 241 11.90 -12.19 3.02
CA LYS A 241 11.83 -11.68 1.64
C LYS A 241 12.58 -12.63 0.71
N THR A 242 11.85 -13.26 -0.22
CA THR A 242 12.39 -14.34 -1.09
C THR A 242 12.25 -14.05 -2.59
N ALA A 243 11.50 -13.00 -2.95
CA ALA A 243 11.23 -12.62 -4.33
C ALA A 243 10.99 -11.11 -4.43
N VAL A 244 11.28 -10.57 -5.61
CA VAL A 244 11.01 -9.17 -5.98
C VAL A 244 9.79 -9.18 -6.88
N TYR A 245 8.76 -8.40 -6.50
CA TYR A 245 7.56 -8.21 -7.30
C TYR A 245 7.48 -6.76 -7.76
N LYS A 246 7.00 -6.55 -8.98
CA LYS A 246 6.72 -5.23 -9.52
C LYS A 246 5.21 -5.04 -9.64
N MET A 247 4.68 -4.00 -8.99
CA MET A 247 3.28 -3.61 -9.09
C MET A 247 3.16 -2.33 -9.94
N CYS A 248 2.52 -2.45 -11.09
CA CYS A 248 2.24 -1.34 -11.99
C CYS A 248 0.72 -1.09 -12.03
N ILE A 249 0.27 0.10 -11.65
CA ILE A 249 -1.13 0.51 -11.70
C ILE A 249 -1.27 1.54 -12.80
N GLN A 250 -2.16 1.28 -13.76
CA GLN A 250 -2.33 2.11 -14.95
C GLN A 250 -3.75 2.66 -14.97
N LEU A 251 -3.86 3.97 -15.15
CA LEU A 251 -5.11 4.66 -15.42
C LEU A 251 -4.85 5.56 -16.62
N PHE A 252 -5.47 5.24 -17.75
CA PHE A 252 -5.27 5.94 -19.02
C PHE A 252 -6.62 6.20 -19.69
N PRO A 253 -6.73 7.28 -20.46
CA PRO A 253 -7.94 7.55 -21.23
C PRO A 253 -8.08 6.50 -22.35
N LEU A 254 -9.27 5.91 -22.48
CA LEU A 254 -9.64 5.09 -23.64
C LEU A 254 -10.28 5.92 -24.76
N THR A 255 -10.76 7.10 -24.42
CA THR A 255 -11.35 8.06 -25.36
C THR A 255 -10.31 9.10 -25.75
N LYS A 256 -10.37 9.57 -26.99
CA LYS A 256 -9.59 10.73 -27.42
C LYS A 256 -10.15 11.96 -26.72
N SER A 257 -9.29 12.74 -26.07
CA SER A 257 -9.67 14.07 -25.57
C SER A 257 -9.74 15.02 -26.77
N GLU A 258 -10.89 15.66 -27.00
CA GLU A 258 -11.00 16.72 -28.03
C GLU A 258 -10.26 18.00 -27.62
N SER A 259 -9.84 18.13 -26.35
CA SER A 259 -9.36 19.40 -25.77
C SER A 259 -7.91 19.38 -25.25
N LEU A 260 -7.05 18.47 -25.73
CA LEU A 260 -5.63 18.40 -25.33
C LEU A 260 -4.65 18.51 -26.51
N ASN A 261 -5.14 18.96 -27.67
CA ASN A 261 -4.32 19.28 -28.84
C ASN A 261 -4.20 20.81 -29.04
N GLU A 262 -3.91 21.56 -27.97
CA GLU A 262 -3.41 22.94 -28.04
C GLU A 262 -2.27 23.14 -27.04
#